data_AF-A0A1C6L964-F1
#
_entry.id   AF-A0A1C6L964-F1
#
_cell.length_a   1.000
_cell.length_b   1.000
_cell.length_c   1.000
_cell.angle_alpha   90.00
_cell.angle_beta   90.00
_cell.angle_gamma   90.00
#
_symmetry.space_group_name_H-M   'P 1'
#
loop_
_entity.id
_entity.type
_entity.pdbx_description
1 polymer ?
#
loop_
_entity_poly.entity_id
_entity_poly.type
_entity_poly.pdbx_seq_one_letter_code
_entity_poly.pdbx_strand_id
1 'polypeptide(L)'
;MASGVIVIVDLGHENCQMIKEDVESFGVPAVVCSHDADQAYLDSLGEIKGFILNGGPHKTINGFRIEASEAIYENEIPTYSVDHASWKGVDLFTWPKDEGERKERIGKFLSDTCKLEI
;
A
#
# COMPACT_ATOMS: atom_id res chain seq x y z
N MET A 1 15.94 0.17 -14.25
CA MET A 1 14.56 0.65 -14.49
C MET A 1 13.64 -0.34 -13.81
N ALA A 2 13.00 0.03 -12.70
CA ALA A 2 12.12 -0.88 -11.97
C ALA A 2 10.92 -1.21 -12.87
N SER A 3 10.76 -2.50 -13.22
CA SER A 3 9.75 -3.00 -14.15
C SER A 3 8.38 -3.25 -13.51
N GLY A 4 8.14 -2.74 -12.31
CA GLY A 4 6.92 -3.04 -11.56
C GLY A 4 6.42 -1.89 -10.69
N VAL A 5 5.20 -2.06 -10.18
CA VAL A 5 4.43 -1.04 -9.49
C VAL A 5 4.27 -1.34 -8.00
N ILE A 6 4.13 -0.30 -7.19
CA ILE A 6 3.60 -0.40 -5.82
C ILE A 6 2.11 -0.11 -5.87
N VAL A 7 1.31 -0.99 -5.29
CA VAL A 7 -0.14 -0.83 -5.23
C VAL A 7 -0.53 -0.31 -3.85
N ILE A 8 -1.20 0.83 -3.82
CA ILE A 8 -1.75 1.44 -2.61
C ILE A 8 -3.23 1.11 -2.57
N VAL A 9 -3.60 0.25 -1.63
CA VAL A 9 -4.97 -0.21 -1.44
C VAL A 9 -5.68 0.75 -0.51
N ASP A 10 -6.71 1.42 -1.01
CA ASP A 10 -7.51 2.35 -0.21
C ASP A 10 -8.41 1.59 0.76
N LEU A 11 -8.09 1.67 2.05
CA LEU A 11 -8.86 1.08 3.15
C LEU A 11 -9.45 2.16 4.06
N GLY A 12 -9.72 3.35 3.52
CA GLY A 12 -10.41 4.43 4.22
C GLY A 12 -9.49 5.49 4.81
N HIS A 13 -8.35 5.76 4.17
CA HIS A 13 -7.52 6.92 4.49
C HIS A 13 -7.60 7.97 3.38
N GLU A 14 -7.83 9.23 3.74
CA GLU A 14 -7.93 10.35 2.79
C GLU A 14 -6.63 10.68 2.02
N ASN A 15 -5.54 9.97 2.29
CA ASN A 15 -4.19 10.36 1.86
C ASN A 15 -3.58 9.44 0.79
N CYS A 16 -4.35 8.52 0.19
CA CYS A 16 -3.85 7.58 -0.82
C CYS A 16 -3.05 8.27 -1.94
N GLN A 17 -3.52 9.43 -2.42
CA GLN A 17 -2.82 10.20 -3.46
C GLN A 17 -1.48 10.77 -2.96
N MET A 18 -1.42 11.26 -1.72
CA MET A 18 -0.17 11.74 -1.13
C MET A 18 0.84 10.60 -0.95
N ILE A 19 0.40 9.42 -0.50
CA ILE A 19 1.26 8.24 -0.38
C ILE A 19 1.76 7.78 -1.75
N LYS A 20 0.92 7.84 -2.78
CA LYS A 20 1.32 7.57 -4.17
C LYS A 20 2.44 8.50 -4.62
N GLU A 21 2.28 9.81 -4.42
CA GLU A 21 3.29 10.81 -4.77
C GLU A 21 4.60 10.62 -4.00
N ASP A 22 4.52 10.26 -2.71
CA ASP A 22 5.71 9.97 -1.91
C ASP A 22 6.47 8.75 -2.42
N VAL A 23 5.77 7.67 -2.82
CA VAL A 23 6.39 6.50 -3.47
C VAL A 23 7.02 6.88 -4.81
N GLU A 24 6.29 7.63 -5.65
CA GLU A 24 6.78 8.07 -6.96
C GLU A 24 7.98 9.01 -6.86
N SER A 25 8.13 9.73 -5.74
CA SER A 25 9.31 10.57 -5.48
C SER A 25 10.63 9.78 -5.37
N PHE A 26 10.56 8.47 -5.14
CA PHE A 26 11.71 7.54 -5.21
C PHE A 26 11.95 6.95 -6.61
N GLY A 27 11.23 7.42 -7.64
CA GLY A 27 11.33 6.88 -8.99
C GLY A 27 10.67 5.51 -9.17
N VAL A 28 9.83 5.09 -8.21
CA VAL A 28 9.08 3.83 -8.25
C VAL A 28 7.64 4.11 -8.69
N PRO A 29 7.15 3.50 -9.78
CA PRO A 29 5.76 3.65 -10.20
C PRO A 29 4.77 3.17 -9.13
N ALA A 30 3.66 3.89 -8.95
CA ALA A 30 2.62 3.50 -7.99
C ALA A 30 1.20 3.69 -8.55
N VAL A 31 0.26 2.90 -8.06
CA VAL A 31 -1.16 2.95 -8.43
C VAL A 31 -2.01 2.87 -7.16
N VAL A 32 -3.06 3.69 -7.09
CA VAL A 32 -4.09 3.55 -6.05
C VAL A 32 -5.19 2.64 -6.59
N CYS A 33 -5.61 1.65 -5.81
CA CYS A 33 -6.75 0.79 -6.14
C CYS A 33 -7.76 0.71 -4.99
N SER A 34 -8.99 0.32 -5.34
CA SER A 34 -10.02 0.02 -4.35
C SER A 34 -9.68 -1.24 -3.56
N HIS A 35 -10.19 -1.33 -2.33
CA HIS A 35 -10.04 -2.52 -1.49
C HIS A 35 -10.66 -3.79 -2.08
N ASP A 36 -11.67 -3.64 -2.95
CA ASP A 36 -12.38 -4.75 -3.60
C ASP A 36 -11.83 -5.13 -4.98
N ALA A 37 -10.64 -4.64 -5.36
CA ALA A 37 -10.01 -4.96 -6.63
C ALA A 37 -9.85 -6.48 -6.83
N ASP A 38 -10.25 -6.98 -7.99
CA ASP A 38 -10.16 -8.39 -8.33
C ASP A 38 -8.79 -8.76 -8.94
N GLN A 39 -8.56 -10.08 -9.11
CA GLN A 39 -7.31 -10.58 -9.68
C GLN A 39 -7.07 -10.06 -11.11
N ALA A 40 -8.12 -9.93 -11.92
CA ALA A 40 -8.00 -9.48 -13.31
C ALA A 40 -7.50 -8.03 -13.38
N TYR A 41 -7.99 -7.17 -12.50
CA TYR A 41 -7.49 -5.81 -12.34
C TYR A 41 -6.01 -5.81 -11.91
N LEU A 42 -5.65 -6.58 -10.87
CA LEU A 42 -4.27 -6.65 -10.40
C LEU A 42 -3.30 -7.14 -11.47
N ASP A 43 -3.67 -8.19 -12.22
CA ASP A 43 -2.87 -8.72 -13.33
C ASP A 43 -2.67 -7.68 -14.44
N SER A 44 -3.66 -6.80 -14.67
CA SER A 44 -3.57 -5.74 -15.68
C SER A 44 -2.54 -4.66 -15.34
N LEU A 45 -2.13 -4.55 -14.07
CA LEU A 45 -1.11 -3.60 -13.62
C LEU A 45 0.32 -4.08 -13.93
N GLY A 46 0.48 -5.32 -14.38
CA GLY A 46 1.77 -5.94 -14.65
C GLY A 46 2.44 -6.46 -13.37
N GLU A 47 3.77 -6.33 -13.29
CA GLU A 47 4.52 -6.84 -12.14
C GLU A 47 4.27 -5.95 -10.90
N ILE A 48 3.63 -6.51 -9.88
CA ILE A 48 3.44 -5.83 -8.59
C ILE A 48 4.63 -6.14 -7.68
N LYS A 49 5.30 -5.11 -7.18
CA LYS A 49 6.47 -5.23 -6.29
C LYS A 49 6.12 -5.18 -4.81
N GLY A 50 4.98 -4.59 -4.46
CA GLY A 50 4.54 -4.42 -3.09
C GLY A 50 3.13 -3.85 -2.99
N PHE A 51 2.46 -4.17 -1.89
CA PHE A 51 1.19 -3.59 -1.49
C PHE A 51 1.38 -2.68 -0.28
N ILE A 52 0.77 -1.51 -0.29
CA ILE A 52 0.55 -0.67 0.89
C ILE A 52 -0.94 -0.75 1.22
N LEU A 53 -1.29 -1.40 2.33
CA LEU A 53 -2.66 -1.45 2.84
C LEU A 53 -2.91 -0.17 3.64
N ASN A 54 -3.54 0.81 3.00
CA ASN A 54 -3.66 2.16 3.53
C ASN A 54 -4.98 2.34 4.29
N GLY A 55 -5.05 1.78 5.49
CA GLY A 55 -6.14 1.99 6.43
C GLY A 55 -6.14 3.39 7.03
N GLY A 56 -7.28 3.80 7.57
CA GLY A 56 -7.41 5.13 8.17
C GLY A 56 -8.72 5.36 8.90
N PRO A 57 -9.07 6.62 9.19
CA PRO A 57 -10.24 6.96 10.00
C PRO A 57 -11.57 6.49 9.41
N HIS A 58 -11.62 6.26 8.10
CA HIS A 58 -12.81 5.77 7.39
C HIS A 58 -12.77 4.25 7.11
N LYS A 59 -11.99 3.47 7.88
CA LYS A 59 -11.86 2.01 7.75
C LYS A 59 -13.11 1.18 8.07
N THR A 60 -14.29 1.78 8.14
CA THR A 60 -15.54 1.05 8.39
C THR A 60 -16.66 1.52 7.45
N ILE A 61 -17.43 0.57 6.93
CA ILE A 61 -18.65 0.78 6.14
C ILE A 61 -19.77 0.02 6.83
N ASN A 62 -20.86 0.71 7.17
CA ASN A 62 -22.01 0.12 7.89
C ASN A 62 -21.62 -0.59 9.21
N GLY A 63 -20.59 -0.10 9.91
CA GLY A 63 -20.09 -0.68 11.15
C GLY A 63 -19.19 -1.91 10.99
N PHE A 64 -18.98 -2.38 9.75
CA PHE A 64 -18.02 -3.43 9.43
C PHE A 64 -16.72 -2.82 8.96
N ARG A 65 -15.60 -3.44 9.33
CA ARG A 65 -14.29 -3.03 8.86
C ARG A 65 -14.17 -3.25 7.34
N ILE A 66 -13.56 -2.29 6.65
CA ILE A 66 -13.19 -2.46 5.25
C ILE A 66 -12.05 -3.48 5.21
N GLU A 67 -12.27 -4.57 4.51
CA GLU A 67 -11.24 -5.57 4.25
C GLU A 67 -10.89 -5.55 2.76
N ALA A 68 -9.63 -5.84 2.46
CA ALA A 68 -9.19 -6.02 1.09
C ALA A 68 -9.68 -7.36 0.53
N SER A 69 -9.77 -7.46 -0.80
CA SER A 69 -10.15 -8.69 -1.48
C SER A 69 -9.16 -9.82 -1.22
N GLU A 70 -9.63 -11.06 -1.43
CA GLU A 70 -8.78 -12.25 -1.34
C GLU A 70 -7.58 -12.16 -2.31
N ALA A 71 -7.74 -11.56 -3.49
CA ALA A 71 -6.64 -11.36 -4.44
C ALA A 71 -5.48 -10.51 -3.84
N ILE A 72 -5.80 -9.57 -2.95
CA ILE A 72 -4.83 -8.72 -2.25
C ILE A 72 -4.23 -9.45 -1.03
N TYR A 73 -4.99 -10.32 -0.36
CA TYR A 73 -4.50 -11.04 0.82
C TYR A 73 -3.77 -12.34 0.52
N GLU A 74 -4.23 -13.10 -0.46
CA GLU A 74 -3.72 -14.44 -0.81
C GLU A 74 -2.58 -14.36 -1.82
N ASN A 75 -1.58 -13.52 -1.55
CA ASN A 75 -0.34 -13.45 -2.32
C ASN A 75 0.89 -13.36 -1.42
N GLU A 76 2.04 -13.74 -1.98
CA GLU A 76 3.34 -13.70 -1.30
C GLU A 76 4.08 -12.36 -1.49
N ILE A 77 3.42 -11.37 -2.10
CA ILE A 77 4.03 -10.08 -2.42
C ILE A 77 4.26 -9.30 -1.10
N PRO A 78 5.37 -8.54 -0.99
CA PRO A 78 5.61 -7.64 0.14
C PRO A 78 4.39 -6.77 0.46
N THR A 79 4.08 -6.63 1.74
CA THR A 79 2.92 -5.85 2.21
C THR A 79 3.35 -4.93 3.34
N TYR A 80 2.92 -3.68 3.30
CA TYR A 80 3.06 -2.71 4.39
C TYR A 80 1.68 -2.27 4.86
N SER A 81 1.33 -2.59 6.10
CA SER A 81 -0.03 -2.39 6.62
C SER A 81 -0.08 -1.18 7.56
N VAL A 82 -0.86 -0.17 7.18
CA VAL A 82 -1.04 1.08 7.95
C VAL A 82 -2.46 1.17 8.48
N ASP A 83 -2.61 1.31 9.79
CA ASP A 83 -3.89 1.33 10.51
C ASP A 83 -4.86 0.20 10.11
N HIS A 84 -4.29 -0.93 9.66
CA HIS A 84 -5.02 -2.09 9.15
C HIS A 84 -4.27 -3.36 9.56
N ALA A 85 -4.81 -4.11 10.51
CA ALA A 85 -4.36 -5.46 10.80
C ALA A 85 -4.68 -6.40 9.62
N SER A 86 -3.66 -6.77 8.86
CA SER A 86 -3.71 -7.89 7.92
C SER A 86 -3.27 -9.19 8.62
N TRP A 87 -3.22 -10.31 7.89
CA TRP A 87 -2.66 -11.56 8.41
C TRP A 87 -1.17 -11.45 8.76
N LYS A 88 -0.45 -10.46 8.21
CA LYS A 88 0.95 -10.13 8.53
C LYS A 88 1.09 -9.17 9.72
N GLY A 89 -0.02 -8.68 10.28
CA GLY A 89 -0.05 -7.72 11.39
C GLY A 89 -0.23 -6.26 10.93
N VAL A 90 0.15 -5.33 11.82
CA VAL A 90 0.15 -3.88 11.58
C VAL A 90 1.59 -3.39 11.64
N ASP A 91 2.09 -2.82 10.55
CA ASP A 91 3.44 -2.24 10.49
C ASP A 91 3.47 -0.83 11.08
N LEU A 92 2.39 -0.09 10.90
CA LEU A 92 2.29 1.31 11.30
C LEU A 92 0.86 1.65 11.72
N PHE A 93 0.68 2.34 12.84
CA PHE A 93 -0.67 2.74 13.30
C PHE A 93 -1.23 3.96 12.56
N THR A 94 -0.37 4.84 12.05
CA THR A 94 -0.74 6.02 11.24
C THR A 94 0.49 6.56 10.54
N TRP A 95 0.31 7.18 9.38
CA TRP A 95 1.38 7.90 8.72
C TRP A 95 1.90 9.08 9.56
N PRO A 96 3.21 9.31 9.63
CA PRO A 96 3.76 10.53 10.19
C PRO A 96 3.27 11.77 9.43
N LYS A 97 2.99 12.84 10.18
CA LYS A 97 2.64 14.14 9.61
C LYS A 97 3.84 14.81 8.94
N ASP A 98 5.02 14.61 9.50
CA ASP A 98 6.27 15.07 8.91
C ASP A 98 6.56 14.31 7.60
N GLU A 99 6.86 15.06 6.54
CA GLU A 99 7.13 14.49 5.22
C GLU A 99 8.42 13.65 5.20
N GLY A 100 9.47 14.11 5.88
CA GLY A 100 10.75 13.41 5.95
C GLY A 100 10.62 12.07 6.65
N GLU A 101 9.97 12.04 7.81
CA GLU A 101 9.70 10.79 8.54
C GLU A 101 8.83 9.84 7.74
N ARG A 102 7.79 10.34 7.06
CA ARG A 102 6.89 9.52 6.25
C ARG A 102 7.62 8.90 5.06
N LYS A 103 8.42 9.70 4.34
CA LYS A 103 9.26 9.23 3.24
C LYS A 103 10.32 8.25 3.71
N GLU A 104 10.88 8.41 4.92
CA GLU A 104 11.80 7.43 5.50
C GLU A 104 11.12 6.06 5.70
N ARG A 105 9.87 6.04 6.20
CA ARG A 105 9.11 4.78 6.35
C ARG A 105 8.84 4.12 5.01
N ILE A 106 8.41 4.90 4.01
CA ILE A 106 8.17 4.41 2.65
C ILE A 106 9.45 3.88 2.04
N GLY A 107 10.55 4.65 2.08
CA GLY A 107 11.85 4.25 1.55
C GLY A 107 12.33 2.93 2.14
N LYS A 108 12.26 2.75 3.46
CA LYS A 108 12.60 1.47 4.12
C LYS A 108 11.75 0.30 3.63
N PHE A 109 10.45 0.50 3.44
CA PHE A 109 9.60 -0.55 2.86
C PHE A 109 10.05 -0.92 1.43
N LEU A 110 10.31 0.08 0.59
CA LEU A 110 10.74 -0.11 -0.80
C LEU A 110 12.12 -0.81 -0.88
N SER A 111 13.11 -0.35 -0.12
CA SER A 111 14.47 -0.91 -0.15
C SER A 111 14.58 -2.25 0.58
N ASP A 112 14.07 -2.32 1.82
CA ASP A 112 14.37 -3.44 2.72
C ASP A 112 13.38 -4.58 2.53
N THR A 113 12.14 -4.28 2.14
CA THR A 113 11.08 -5.29 1.99
C THR A 113 10.84 -5.63 0.52
N CYS A 114 10.64 -4.61 -0.33
CA CYS A 114 10.43 -4.82 -1.77
C CYS A 114 11.72 -5.04 -2.57
N LYS A 115 12.88 -4.85 -1.93
CA LYS A 115 14.21 -5.04 -2.54
C LYS A 115 14.42 -4.18 -3.79
N LEU A 116 13.86 -2.98 -3.80
CA LEU A 116 14.01 -2.02 -4.89
C LEU A 116 15.29 -1.19 -4.69
N GLU A 117 15.96 -0.87 -5.80
CA GLU A 117 17.06 0.09 -5.84
C GLU A 117 16.46 1.49 -6.05
N ILE A 118 16.53 2.33 -5.01
CA ILE A 118 15.95 3.69 -4.95
C ILE A 118 16.98 4.72 -4.47
#